data_AF-A0A1V6UR10-F1
#
_entry.id   AF-A0A1V6UR10-F1
#
_cell.length_a   1.000
_cell.length_b   1.000
_cell.length_c   1.000
_cell.angle_alpha   90.00
_cell.angle_beta   90.00
_cell.angle_gamma   90.00
#
_symmetry.space_group_name_H-M   'P 1'
#
loop_
_entity.id
_entity.type
_entity.pdbx_description
1 polymer ?
#
loop_
_entity_poly.entity_id
_entity_poly.type
_entity_poly.pdbx_seq_one_letter_code
_entity_poly.pdbx_strand_id
1 'polypeptide(L)'
;MGAGGYSIAPLLQLQPLLDKEHSVAYRISADLEYSLAERPTPNEYGLHVDHVIRQLQQAFDLREASPFDKVEWHGTERSLFDLFYWSCLEQPAATDEAEHRLRLLVFLLDCGSKPNRDILLGYLSSLRELCFLDSRLPDPDYCVTIYVPSSPVERRSIRNLLSQGHECTVPSEPMISSRHIIYVEDDYTEDTYHSIKLLTEAGWPFEWDDIRRCEDYEGSGKIKWLFINELVAQRKRLWRLAQSCLPAGQFPKLIAEDEKTDQITILDIHASEICARLVKRGIPIELALQLYVAKSDLHESVYHYTNFSAETLQYLYQAGFRGVTQLNRHGFVPLMTLDCALSIWWQAIQWRKSMERLAWLVSKGADPYQEVPGTSATVAHHLGAKMVDIFFFGWGITYFGLKFDPQEYYRDWKQPVLEYCKPFFLLPSVRDKCVCACSPGGCTTMSVVLRHIVYHLTTLEMKEPSFWFRELIQFLLWWTKGDTETGWEVIRFLSFDALGLKHSCCIEKRCFPDTYFILESREEEEVEEIHDEESLRIMELENLLDELRIKFDDLGQPVMKFLEGHWYTRMIDHLSQRDSYDEEHVTDLKRIGVKLEPEEFVVPDRVSLLIRPKIMPEDST
;
A
#
# COMPACT_ATOMS: atom_id res chain seq x y z
N MET A 1 31.85 -45.83 -47.85
CA MET A 1 31.96 -44.38 -47.56
C MET A 1 30.57 -43.88 -47.20
N GLY A 2 30.30 -43.66 -45.91
CA GLY A 2 29.02 -43.15 -45.42
C GLY A 2 29.27 -41.91 -44.57
N ALA A 3 28.67 -40.79 -44.96
CA ALA A 3 28.82 -39.49 -44.31
C ALA A 3 28.02 -39.44 -43.00
N GLY A 4 28.70 -39.16 -41.88
CA GLY A 4 28.06 -38.85 -40.60
C GLY A 4 27.71 -37.37 -40.53
N GLY A 5 26.42 -37.07 -40.57
CA GLY A 5 25.90 -35.73 -40.31
C GLY A 5 25.95 -35.39 -38.82
N TYR A 6 26.55 -34.26 -38.47
CA TYR A 6 26.40 -33.65 -37.16
C TYR A 6 24.99 -33.08 -37.05
N SER A 7 24.19 -33.66 -36.15
CA SER A 7 22.89 -33.12 -35.77
C SER A 7 23.10 -31.89 -34.89
N ILE A 8 22.82 -30.70 -35.43
CA ILE A 8 22.72 -29.44 -34.68
C ILE A 8 21.26 -29.28 -34.24
N ALA A 9 20.76 -30.23 -33.46
CA ALA A 9 19.51 -30.02 -32.73
C ALA A 9 19.88 -29.21 -31.46
N PRO A 10 19.29 -28.03 -31.22
CA PRO A 10 19.42 -27.38 -29.93
C PRO A 10 18.94 -28.37 -28.87
N LEU A 11 19.81 -28.70 -27.92
CA LEU A 11 19.43 -29.47 -26.73
C LEU A 11 18.31 -28.69 -26.06
N LEU A 12 17.10 -29.23 -26.14
CA LEU A 12 15.92 -28.69 -25.49
C LEU A 12 16.13 -28.87 -23.99
N GLN A 13 16.73 -27.87 -23.33
CA GLN A 13 16.83 -27.81 -21.88
C GLN A 13 15.45 -27.47 -21.35
N LEU A 14 14.70 -28.48 -20.94
CA LEU A 14 13.48 -28.30 -20.16
C LEU A 14 13.90 -27.82 -18.77
N GLN A 15 13.46 -26.62 -18.40
CA GLN A 15 13.62 -26.08 -17.05
C GLN A 15 12.49 -26.65 -16.19
N PRO A 16 12.79 -27.44 -15.14
CA PRO A 16 11.76 -27.87 -14.22
C PRO A 16 11.26 -26.65 -13.42
N LEU A 17 9.94 -26.46 -13.39
CA LEU A 17 9.30 -25.61 -12.41
C LEU A 17 9.16 -26.44 -11.13
N LEU A 18 9.88 -26.06 -10.09
CA LEU A 18 9.88 -26.76 -8.81
C LEU A 18 8.97 -26.03 -7.81
N ASP A 19 8.21 -26.80 -7.03
CA ASP A 19 7.51 -26.24 -5.88
C ASP A 19 8.50 -25.91 -4.73
N LYS A 20 8.02 -25.11 -3.77
CA LYS A 20 8.81 -24.65 -2.63
C LYS A 20 9.28 -25.79 -1.71
N GLU A 21 8.53 -26.88 -1.63
CA GLU A 21 8.81 -27.98 -0.71
C GLU A 21 9.96 -28.86 -1.24
N HIS A 22 10.02 -29.05 -2.55
CA HIS A 22 10.98 -29.93 -3.20
C HIS A 22 12.23 -29.20 -3.72
N SER A 23 12.18 -27.89 -3.96
CA SER A 23 13.33 -27.11 -4.41
C SER A 23 14.42 -27.00 -3.32
N VAL A 24 15.54 -27.70 -3.53
CA VAL A 24 16.73 -27.60 -2.67
C VAL A 24 17.25 -26.17 -2.63
N ALA A 25 17.24 -25.51 -3.79
CA ALA A 25 17.68 -24.15 -3.94
C ALA A 25 16.77 -23.15 -3.17
N TYR A 26 15.46 -23.42 -3.10
CA TYR A 26 14.53 -22.67 -2.27
C TYR A 26 14.82 -22.83 -0.78
N ARG A 27 15.06 -24.07 -0.32
CA ARG A 27 15.42 -24.32 1.09
C ARG A 27 16.71 -23.59 1.48
N ILE A 28 17.73 -23.61 0.62
CA ILE A 28 18.98 -22.87 0.85
C ILE A 28 18.71 -21.35 0.93
N SER A 29 17.83 -20.81 0.07
CA SER A 29 17.45 -19.39 0.13
C SER A 29 16.68 -19.04 1.41
N ALA A 30 15.78 -19.91 1.84
CA ALA A 30 15.03 -19.74 3.09
C ALA A 30 15.95 -19.82 4.32
N ASP A 31 16.96 -20.71 4.30
CA ASP A 31 17.98 -20.79 5.37
C ASP A 31 18.84 -19.51 5.44
N LEU A 32 19.17 -18.91 4.29
CA LEU A 32 19.81 -17.60 4.25
C LEU A 32 18.90 -16.54 4.87
N GLU A 33 17.65 -16.44 4.42
CA GLU A 33 16.67 -15.47 4.92
C GLU A 33 16.49 -15.57 6.45
N TYR A 34 16.37 -16.80 6.97
CA TYR A 34 16.29 -17.06 8.40
C TYR A 34 17.56 -16.63 9.14
N SER A 35 18.74 -16.93 8.60
CA SER A 35 20.02 -16.49 9.18
C SER A 35 20.16 -14.96 9.18
N LEU A 36 19.68 -14.30 8.13
CA LEU A 36 19.70 -12.84 8.02
C LEU A 36 18.70 -12.18 8.98
N ALA A 37 17.58 -12.83 9.30
CA ALA A 37 16.61 -12.33 10.28
C ALA A 37 17.22 -12.13 11.68
N GLU A 38 18.32 -12.82 12.00
CA GLU A 38 19.04 -12.66 13.27
C GLU A 38 19.89 -11.38 13.36
N ARG A 39 20.00 -10.60 12.25
CA ARG A 39 20.86 -9.41 12.12
C ARG A 39 22.32 -9.71 12.47
N PRO A 40 22.97 -10.63 11.73
CA PRO A 40 24.36 -10.96 11.95
C PRO A 40 25.25 -9.72 11.81
N THR A 41 26.39 -9.71 12.49
CA THR A 41 27.44 -8.73 12.19
C THR A 41 27.89 -8.87 10.73
N PRO A 42 28.46 -7.85 10.09
CA PRO A 42 28.92 -7.92 8.71
C PRO A 42 29.84 -9.12 8.41
N ASN A 43 30.70 -9.50 9.37
CA ASN A 43 31.54 -10.70 9.25
C ASN A 43 30.73 -12.01 9.28
N GLU A 44 29.75 -12.11 10.18
CA GLU A 44 28.85 -13.26 10.24
C GLU A 44 27.99 -13.35 8.97
N TYR A 45 27.52 -12.21 8.45
CA TYR A 45 26.82 -12.12 7.16
C TYR A 45 27.67 -12.72 6.04
N GLY A 46 28.94 -12.32 5.94
CA GLY A 46 29.89 -12.86 4.96
C GLY A 46 30.06 -14.39 5.07
N LEU A 47 30.12 -14.91 6.29
CA LEU A 47 30.20 -16.36 6.55
C LEU A 47 28.93 -17.11 6.13
N HIS A 48 27.75 -16.53 6.38
CA HIS A 48 26.47 -17.10 5.93
C HIS A 48 26.39 -17.12 4.39
N VAL A 49 26.78 -16.03 3.72
CA VAL A 49 26.86 -16.00 2.25
C VAL A 49 27.82 -17.07 1.72
N ASP A 50 29.02 -17.19 2.31
CA ASP A 50 29.99 -18.21 1.89
C ASP A 50 29.47 -19.63 2.14
N HIS A 51 28.69 -19.83 3.20
CA HIS A 51 28.02 -21.09 3.46
C HIS A 51 26.98 -21.42 2.38
N VAL A 52 26.12 -20.46 2.04
CA VAL A 52 25.10 -20.58 0.98
C VAL A 52 25.73 -20.88 -0.38
N ILE A 53 26.79 -20.16 -0.76
CA ILE A 53 27.53 -20.43 -2.00
C ILE A 53 28.03 -21.89 -2.03
N ARG A 54 28.59 -22.39 -0.92
CA ARG A 54 29.04 -23.79 -0.83
C ARG A 54 27.89 -24.78 -0.93
N GLN A 55 26.74 -24.50 -0.28
CA GLN A 55 25.56 -25.37 -0.36
C GLN A 55 25.00 -25.42 -1.77
N LEU A 56 24.91 -24.27 -2.46
CA LEU A 56 24.47 -24.20 -3.86
C LEU A 56 25.43 -24.95 -4.77
N GLN A 57 26.73 -24.75 -4.61
CA GLN A 57 27.74 -25.47 -5.38
C GLN A 57 27.62 -26.98 -5.20
N GLN A 58 27.48 -27.45 -3.95
CA GLN A 58 27.27 -28.87 -3.65
C GLN A 58 25.97 -29.39 -4.28
N ALA A 59 24.87 -28.64 -4.19
CA ALA A 59 23.59 -29.02 -4.78
C ALA A 59 23.67 -29.11 -6.32
N PHE A 60 24.39 -28.20 -6.97
CA PHE A 60 24.64 -28.24 -8.41
C PHE A 60 25.50 -29.43 -8.81
N ASP A 61 26.56 -29.74 -8.05
CA ASP A 61 27.45 -30.87 -8.30
C ASP A 61 26.71 -32.21 -8.15
N LEU A 62 25.84 -32.32 -7.15
CA LEU A 62 24.98 -33.49 -6.92
C LEU A 62 23.76 -33.55 -7.85
N ARG A 63 23.54 -32.51 -8.66
CA ARG A 63 22.35 -32.34 -9.52
C ARG A 63 21.02 -32.37 -8.74
N GLU A 64 21.07 -31.94 -7.49
CA GLU A 64 19.91 -31.75 -6.62
C GLU A 64 19.25 -30.38 -6.87
N ALA A 65 20.00 -29.44 -7.45
CA ALA A 65 19.53 -28.17 -7.98
C ALA A 65 20.23 -27.85 -9.31
N SER A 66 19.69 -26.88 -10.04
CA SER A 66 20.26 -26.31 -11.26
C SER A 66 20.29 -24.79 -11.16
N PRO A 67 21.32 -24.11 -11.70
CA PRO A 67 21.31 -22.64 -11.80
C PRO A 67 20.16 -22.12 -12.69
N PHE A 68 19.55 -22.99 -13.48
CA PHE A 68 18.39 -22.70 -14.33
C PHE A 68 17.04 -23.07 -13.70
N ASP A 69 17.03 -23.54 -12.45
CA ASP A 69 15.79 -23.87 -11.77
C ASP A 69 14.91 -22.63 -11.63
N LYS A 70 13.61 -22.86 -11.75
CA LYS A 70 12.57 -21.88 -11.45
C LYS A 70 11.75 -22.38 -10.27
N VAL A 71 11.43 -21.47 -9.37
CA VAL A 71 10.60 -21.76 -8.21
C VAL A 71 9.32 -20.94 -8.30
N GLU A 72 8.18 -21.59 -8.07
CA GLU A 72 6.92 -20.87 -7.92
C GLU A 72 6.87 -20.20 -6.55
N TRP A 73 6.87 -18.87 -6.53
CA TRP A 73 6.82 -18.06 -5.33
C TRP A 73 5.69 -17.03 -5.44
N HIS A 74 4.68 -17.15 -4.57
CA HIS A 74 3.45 -16.35 -4.58
C HIS A 74 2.73 -16.32 -5.95
N GLY A 75 2.64 -17.47 -6.62
CA GLY A 75 2.01 -17.58 -7.93
C GLY A 75 2.82 -16.96 -9.08
N THR A 76 4.09 -16.60 -8.84
CA THR A 76 5.01 -16.10 -9.87
C THR A 76 6.24 -17.00 -9.98
N GLU A 77 6.64 -17.34 -11.21
CA GLU A 77 7.90 -18.07 -11.44
C GLU A 77 9.09 -17.15 -11.18
N ARG A 78 10.01 -17.56 -10.32
CA ARG A 78 11.24 -16.84 -10.01
C ARG A 78 12.44 -17.69 -10.42
N SER A 79 13.42 -17.08 -11.09
CA SER A 79 14.71 -17.76 -11.26
C SER A 79 15.44 -17.85 -9.92
N LEU A 80 16.44 -18.71 -9.86
CA LEU A 80 17.26 -18.80 -8.65
C LEU A 80 17.98 -17.48 -8.32
N PHE A 81 18.43 -16.75 -9.35
CA PHE A 81 18.96 -15.41 -9.18
C PHE A 81 17.93 -14.48 -8.52
N ASP A 82 16.69 -14.48 -9.01
CA ASP A 82 15.63 -13.62 -8.47
C ASP A 82 15.30 -13.95 -7.01
N LEU A 83 15.32 -15.23 -6.65
CA LEU A 83 15.03 -15.71 -5.31
C LEU A 83 16.08 -15.21 -4.31
N PHE A 84 17.37 -15.42 -4.60
CA PHE A 84 18.45 -14.95 -3.72
C PHE A 84 18.59 -13.43 -3.73
N TYR A 85 18.33 -12.80 -4.87
CA TYR A 85 18.26 -11.34 -4.95
C TYR A 85 17.23 -10.78 -3.98
N TRP A 86 16.06 -11.41 -3.90
CA TRP A 86 15.00 -11.04 -2.97
C TRP A 86 15.43 -11.21 -1.51
N SER A 87 15.91 -12.40 -1.14
CA SER A 87 16.41 -12.67 0.23
C SER A 87 17.55 -11.72 0.64
N CYS A 88 18.35 -11.24 -0.32
CA CYS A 88 19.40 -10.26 -0.08
C CYS A 88 18.90 -8.80 -0.05
N LEU A 89 17.74 -8.45 -0.59
CA LEU A 89 17.26 -7.06 -0.65
C LEU A 89 16.33 -6.66 0.49
N GLU A 90 15.60 -7.61 1.08
CA GLU A 90 14.59 -7.28 2.08
C GLU A 90 15.17 -6.63 3.34
N GLN A 91 16.49 -6.68 3.56
CA GLN A 91 17.13 -6.01 4.68
C GLN A 91 18.01 -4.84 4.24
N PRO A 92 17.85 -3.62 4.81
CA PRO A 92 18.78 -2.52 4.58
C PRO A 92 20.19 -2.92 5.03
N ALA A 93 21.09 -3.12 4.07
CA ALA A 93 22.47 -3.48 4.32
C ALA A 93 23.23 -2.27 4.89
N ALA A 94 24.05 -2.50 5.90
CA ALA A 94 25.22 -1.66 6.08
C ALA A 94 26.12 -1.78 4.83
N THR A 95 26.85 -0.73 4.48
CA THR A 95 27.66 -0.66 3.24
C THR A 95 28.67 -1.81 3.09
N ASP A 96 29.04 -2.47 4.19
CA ASP A 96 29.95 -3.62 4.25
C ASP A 96 29.28 -4.96 3.93
N GLU A 97 27.96 -5.09 4.06
CA GLU A 97 27.21 -6.30 3.64
C GLU A 97 27.02 -6.38 2.13
N ALA A 98 27.08 -5.24 1.44
CA ALA A 98 26.80 -5.15 0.01
C ALA A 98 27.80 -5.97 -0.82
N GLU A 99 29.09 -5.98 -0.44
CA GLU A 99 30.12 -6.80 -1.08
C GLU A 99 29.78 -8.30 -1.01
N HIS A 100 29.27 -8.76 0.14
CA HIS A 100 28.89 -10.16 0.32
C HIS A 100 27.66 -10.53 -0.54
N ARG A 101 26.64 -9.67 -0.58
CA ARG A 101 25.46 -9.85 -1.46
C ARG A 101 25.87 -9.96 -2.93
N LEU A 102 26.72 -9.03 -3.38
CA LEU A 102 27.25 -9.02 -4.74
C LEU A 102 27.98 -10.31 -5.07
N ARG A 103 28.80 -10.83 -4.14
CA ARG A 103 29.53 -12.08 -4.34
C ARG A 103 28.60 -13.27 -4.59
N LEU A 104 27.49 -13.38 -3.88
CA LEU A 104 26.48 -14.43 -4.12
C LEU A 104 25.81 -14.29 -5.48
N LEU A 105 25.39 -13.07 -5.84
CA LEU A 105 24.74 -12.78 -7.12
C LEU A 105 25.68 -13.03 -8.30
N VAL A 106 26.96 -12.63 -8.17
CA VAL A 106 28.00 -12.90 -9.16
C VAL A 106 28.24 -14.40 -9.30
N PHE A 107 28.30 -15.15 -8.19
CA PHE A 107 28.38 -16.61 -8.24
C PHE A 107 27.23 -17.23 -9.03
N LEU A 108 25.98 -16.80 -8.78
CA LEU A 108 24.81 -17.30 -9.52
C LEU A 108 24.88 -16.96 -11.02
N LEU A 109 25.34 -15.76 -11.38
CA LEU A 109 25.56 -15.35 -12.78
C LEU A 109 26.66 -16.19 -13.44
N ASP A 110 27.77 -16.42 -12.75
CA ASP A 110 28.89 -17.24 -13.23
C ASP A 110 28.47 -18.71 -13.43
N CYS A 111 27.52 -19.21 -12.63
CA CYS A 111 26.87 -20.50 -12.83
C CYS A 111 25.83 -20.51 -13.96
N GLY A 112 25.54 -19.37 -14.59
CA GLY A 112 24.59 -19.24 -15.69
C GLY A 112 23.14 -18.98 -15.28
N SER A 113 22.86 -18.74 -13.99
CA SER A 113 21.54 -18.31 -13.54
C SER A 113 21.26 -16.91 -14.10
N LYS A 114 20.07 -16.69 -14.65
CA LYS A 114 19.70 -15.41 -15.27
C LYS A 114 18.53 -14.80 -14.50
N PRO A 115 18.57 -13.49 -14.18
CA PRO A 115 17.41 -12.79 -13.64
C PRO A 115 16.23 -12.86 -14.62
N ASN A 116 15.00 -12.91 -14.11
CA ASN A 116 13.84 -12.63 -14.95
C ASN A 116 13.85 -11.16 -15.39
N ARG A 117 13.53 -10.93 -16.66
CA ARG A 117 13.54 -9.59 -17.29
C ARG A 117 12.68 -8.58 -16.53
N ASP A 118 11.58 -9.02 -15.93
CA ASP A 118 10.61 -8.15 -15.26
C ASP A 118 11.10 -7.64 -13.89
N ILE A 119 12.07 -8.31 -13.26
CA ILE A 119 12.54 -7.99 -11.90
C ILE A 119 13.68 -6.98 -11.91
N LEU A 120 14.52 -7.00 -12.95
CA LEU A 120 15.64 -6.05 -13.10
C LEU A 120 15.17 -4.58 -13.15
N LEU A 121 14.02 -4.28 -13.77
CA LEU A 121 13.60 -2.88 -14.00
C LEU A 121 13.16 -2.14 -12.73
N GLY A 122 12.64 -2.84 -11.72
CA GLY A 122 12.12 -2.21 -10.49
C GLY A 122 13.18 -1.93 -9.42
N TYR A 123 14.25 -2.73 -9.37
CA TYR A 123 15.17 -2.75 -8.22
C TYR A 123 16.61 -2.35 -8.53
N LEU A 124 16.92 -2.05 -9.80
CA LEU A 124 18.22 -1.51 -10.21
C LEU A 124 18.58 -0.21 -9.49
N SER A 125 17.62 0.56 -8.96
CA SER A 125 17.89 1.79 -8.21
C SER A 125 18.72 1.58 -6.94
N SER A 126 18.69 0.38 -6.35
CA SER A 126 19.50 0.01 -5.18
C SER A 126 20.89 -0.51 -5.56
N LEU A 127 21.15 -0.71 -6.86
CA LEU A 127 22.32 -1.41 -7.39
C LEU A 127 23.33 -0.45 -8.03
N ARG A 128 23.61 0.67 -7.36
CA ARG A 128 24.72 1.58 -7.71
C ARG A 128 26.07 0.84 -7.78
N GLU A 129 26.18 -0.32 -7.14
CA GLU A 129 27.38 -1.14 -7.05
C GLU A 129 27.52 -2.25 -8.12
N LEU A 130 26.42 -2.70 -8.77
CA LEU A 130 26.52 -3.69 -9.87
C LEU A 130 26.98 -3.05 -11.19
N CYS A 131 26.84 -1.72 -11.35
CA CYS A 131 27.36 -1.00 -12.52
C CYS A 131 28.89 -1.13 -12.68
N PHE A 132 29.62 -1.63 -11.68
CA PHE A 132 31.04 -1.98 -11.79
C PHE A 132 31.31 -3.33 -12.49
N LEU A 133 30.29 -4.11 -12.85
CA LEU A 133 30.40 -5.35 -13.65
C LEU A 133 30.37 -5.07 -15.16
N ASP A 134 31.23 -4.18 -15.63
CA ASP A 134 31.25 -3.66 -17.01
C ASP A 134 31.93 -4.61 -18.03
N SER A 135 31.54 -5.89 -18.09
CA SER A 135 31.92 -6.81 -19.19
C SER A 135 31.29 -8.21 -19.15
N ARG A 136 30.68 -8.61 -18.03
CA ARG A 136 30.25 -10.02 -17.80
C ARG A 136 28.74 -10.25 -17.90
N LEU A 137 27.93 -9.19 -17.98
CA LEU A 137 26.51 -9.33 -18.29
C LEU A 137 26.35 -9.71 -19.77
N PRO A 138 25.62 -10.79 -20.11
CA PRO A 138 25.53 -11.27 -21.48
C PRO A 138 24.65 -10.34 -22.34
N ASP A 139 25.27 -9.62 -23.29
CA ASP A 139 24.69 -8.84 -24.41
C ASP A 139 24.25 -7.37 -24.10
N PRO A 140 24.51 -6.36 -24.95
CA PRO A 140 24.01 -4.96 -24.84
C PRO A 140 22.49 -4.72 -24.93
N ASP A 141 21.64 -5.74 -25.00
CA ASP A 141 20.17 -5.61 -25.03
C ASP A 141 19.55 -5.22 -23.67
N TYR A 142 20.37 -4.94 -22.64
CA TYR A 142 19.89 -4.52 -21.32
C TYR A 142 19.70 -3.01 -21.23
N CYS A 143 18.67 -2.62 -20.48
CA CYS A 143 18.21 -1.26 -20.29
C CYS A 143 19.36 -0.33 -19.86
N VAL A 144 19.61 0.75 -20.63
CA VAL A 144 20.56 1.80 -20.22
C VAL A 144 19.81 2.84 -19.42
N THR A 145 19.72 2.59 -18.13
CA THR A 145 19.32 3.59 -17.15
C THR A 145 20.51 4.52 -16.92
N ILE A 146 20.42 5.78 -17.37
CA ILE A 146 21.48 6.76 -17.11
C ILE A 146 21.31 7.32 -15.70
N TYR A 147 22.14 6.84 -14.78
CA TYR A 147 22.36 7.52 -13.52
C TYR A 147 23.07 8.85 -13.80
N VAL A 148 22.53 9.97 -13.31
CA VAL A 148 23.27 11.24 -13.36
C VAL A 148 24.56 11.04 -12.56
N PRO A 149 25.74 11.12 -13.18
CA PRO A 149 26.93 10.57 -12.56
C PRO A 149 27.32 11.32 -11.28
N SER A 150 27.75 10.58 -10.25
CA SER A 150 28.20 11.20 -8.99
C SER A 150 29.52 11.97 -9.15
N SER A 151 30.35 11.60 -10.14
CA SER A 151 31.66 12.21 -10.27
C SER A 151 31.65 13.46 -11.18
N PRO A 152 32.44 14.50 -10.86
CA PRO A 152 32.60 15.69 -11.71
C PRO A 152 33.15 15.39 -13.12
N VAL A 153 33.81 14.24 -13.31
CA VAL A 153 34.41 13.85 -14.61
C VAL A 153 33.33 13.33 -15.56
N GLU A 154 32.45 12.46 -15.07
CA GLU A 154 31.37 11.89 -15.87
C GLU A 154 30.29 12.94 -16.20
N ARG A 155 30.01 13.89 -15.29
CA ARG A 155 29.12 15.04 -15.56
C ARG A 155 29.64 15.92 -16.69
N ARG A 156 30.95 16.14 -16.74
CA ARG A 156 31.59 16.82 -17.90
C ARG A 156 31.43 16.01 -19.18
N SER A 157 31.49 14.68 -19.12
CA SER A 157 31.28 13.82 -20.29
C SER A 157 29.86 13.91 -20.85
N ILE A 158 28.81 13.95 -20.00
CA ILE A 158 27.42 14.16 -20.46
C ILE A 158 27.26 15.56 -21.05
N ARG A 159 27.76 16.61 -20.37
CA ARG A 159 27.71 17.98 -20.88
C ARG A 159 28.44 18.09 -22.23
N ASN A 160 29.57 17.41 -22.40
CA ASN A 160 30.30 17.34 -23.68
C ASN A 160 29.53 16.57 -24.75
N LEU A 161 28.92 15.42 -24.42
CA LEU A 161 28.09 14.63 -25.35
C LEU A 161 26.90 15.44 -25.86
N LEU A 162 26.20 16.15 -24.97
CA LEU A 162 25.03 16.95 -25.32
C LEU A 162 25.42 18.25 -26.07
N SER A 163 26.52 18.90 -25.70
CA SER A 163 26.97 20.15 -26.35
C SER A 163 27.60 19.96 -27.72
N GLN A 164 28.07 18.75 -28.05
CA GLN A 164 28.62 18.42 -29.37
C GLN A 164 27.56 18.24 -30.46
N GLY A 165 26.27 18.37 -30.14
CA GLY A 165 25.19 18.31 -31.13
C GLY A 165 25.11 16.96 -31.84
N HIS A 166 25.66 15.90 -31.25
CA HIS A 166 25.48 14.55 -31.77
C HIS A 166 24.00 14.20 -31.63
N GLU A 167 23.26 14.30 -32.74
CA GLU A 167 21.97 13.63 -32.90
C GLU A 167 22.19 12.16 -32.55
N CYS A 168 21.66 11.73 -31.41
CA CYS A 168 21.70 10.35 -30.99
C CYS A 168 20.81 9.58 -31.97
N THR A 169 21.40 9.14 -33.09
CA THR A 169 20.69 8.51 -34.21
C THR A 169 19.87 7.34 -33.70
N VAL A 170 18.56 7.47 -33.85
CA VAL A 170 17.53 6.55 -33.39
C VAL A 170 17.67 5.23 -34.16
N PRO A 171 17.88 4.08 -33.49
CA PRO A 171 17.76 2.78 -34.15
C PRO A 171 16.34 2.64 -34.74
N SER A 172 16.23 2.14 -35.97
CA SER A 172 14.96 2.02 -36.71
C SER A 172 14.00 0.94 -36.18
N GLU A 173 14.35 0.25 -35.08
CA GLU A 173 13.49 -0.71 -34.40
C GLU A 173 13.06 -0.17 -33.03
N PRO A 174 11.77 -0.35 -32.62
CA PRO A 174 11.26 0.16 -31.36
C PRO A 174 11.69 -0.75 -30.20
N MET A 175 13.00 -0.85 -29.94
CA MET A 175 13.49 -1.28 -28.63
C MET A 175 13.34 -0.09 -27.68
N ILE A 176 12.31 -0.13 -26.85
CA ILE A 176 12.03 0.81 -25.76
C ILE A 176 13.07 0.56 -24.65
N SER A 177 14.33 0.86 -24.93
CA SER A 177 15.36 1.07 -23.90
C SER A 177 14.94 2.31 -23.12
N SER A 178 14.66 2.17 -21.81
CA SER A 178 14.10 3.25 -20.99
C SER A 178 15.16 4.35 -20.78
N ARG A 179 15.21 5.29 -21.71
CA ARG A 179 15.86 6.58 -21.51
C ARG A 179 15.06 7.33 -20.45
N HIS A 180 15.46 7.22 -19.19
CA HIS A 180 14.76 7.84 -18.06
C HIS A 180 15.77 8.60 -17.21
N ILE A 181 15.41 9.82 -16.79
CA ILE A 181 16.24 10.57 -15.85
C ILE A 181 15.99 9.98 -14.46
N ILE A 182 16.93 9.19 -13.93
CA ILE A 182 16.88 8.84 -12.50
C ILE A 182 17.51 9.95 -11.69
N TYR A 183 16.77 10.44 -10.69
CA TYR A 183 17.25 11.44 -9.76
C TYR A 183 18.55 11.00 -9.05
N VAL A 184 19.48 11.95 -8.91
CA VAL A 184 20.71 11.84 -8.12
C VAL A 184 20.86 13.14 -7.32
N GLU A 185 21.36 13.02 -6.09
CA GLU A 185 21.58 14.12 -5.15
C GLU A 185 22.23 15.36 -5.82
N ASP A 186 21.67 16.55 -5.54
CA ASP A 186 22.31 17.81 -5.93
C ASP A 186 23.61 17.94 -5.16
N ASP A 187 24.74 17.98 -5.85
CA ASP A 187 25.98 18.27 -5.17
C ASP A 187 26.08 19.77 -4.92
N TYR A 188 26.96 20.18 -4.00
CA TYR A 188 27.21 21.59 -3.71
C TYR A 188 27.73 22.40 -4.92
N THR A 189 27.94 21.76 -6.09
CA THR A 189 28.52 22.40 -7.27
C THR A 189 27.49 22.83 -8.32
N GLU A 190 26.19 22.57 -8.12
CA GLU A 190 25.08 22.79 -9.08
C GLU A 190 25.25 22.04 -10.42
N ASP A 191 26.28 21.20 -10.57
CA ASP A 191 26.52 20.46 -11.82
C ASP A 191 25.41 19.42 -12.07
N THR A 192 24.82 18.85 -11.00
CA THR A 192 23.67 17.94 -11.10
C THR A 192 22.49 18.68 -11.72
N TYR A 193 22.11 19.82 -11.14
CA TYR A 193 21.03 20.67 -11.63
C TYR A 193 21.18 21.01 -13.12
N HIS A 194 22.36 21.46 -13.54
CA HIS A 194 22.62 21.81 -14.94
C HIS A 194 22.54 20.61 -15.88
N SER A 195 22.98 19.43 -15.43
CA SER A 195 22.92 18.20 -16.22
C SER A 195 21.46 17.76 -16.41
N ILE A 196 20.67 17.75 -15.34
CA ILE A 196 19.24 17.43 -15.39
C ILE A 196 18.51 18.41 -16.30
N LYS A 197 18.81 19.71 -16.20
CA LYS A 197 18.23 20.73 -17.06
C LYS A 197 18.50 20.48 -18.55
N LEU A 198 19.73 20.13 -18.90
CA LEU A 198 20.07 19.81 -20.29
C LEU A 198 19.34 18.54 -20.77
N LEU A 199 19.19 17.53 -19.92
CA LEU A 199 18.45 16.30 -20.26
C LEU A 199 16.96 16.59 -20.45
N THR A 200 16.33 17.36 -19.56
CA THR A 200 14.91 17.73 -19.70
C THR A 200 14.68 18.61 -20.94
N GLU A 201 15.57 19.57 -21.21
CA GLU A 201 15.54 20.39 -22.43
C GLU A 201 15.73 19.54 -23.71
N ALA A 202 16.50 18.45 -23.63
CA ALA A 202 16.67 17.47 -24.71
C ALA A 202 15.49 16.48 -24.84
N GLY A 203 14.42 16.65 -24.06
CA GLY A 203 13.22 15.81 -24.15
C GLY A 203 13.37 14.42 -23.53
N TRP A 204 14.26 14.27 -22.54
CA TRP A 204 14.32 13.04 -21.74
C TRP A 204 13.12 12.99 -20.78
N PRO A 205 12.40 11.85 -20.70
CA PRO A 205 11.31 11.69 -19.77
C PRO A 205 11.81 11.54 -18.33
N PHE A 206 10.94 11.90 -17.40
CA PHE A 206 11.06 11.65 -15.97
C PHE A 206 9.65 11.34 -15.42
N GLU A 207 9.58 10.80 -14.21
CA GLU A 207 8.37 10.31 -13.56
C GLU A 207 8.05 11.10 -12.29
N TRP A 208 6.86 10.88 -11.73
CA TRP A 208 6.48 11.43 -10.44
C TRP A 208 7.41 10.94 -9.31
N ASP A 209 7.92 9.71 -9.41
CA ASP A 209 8.89 9.19 -8.43
C ASP A 209 10.21 9.98 -8.45
N ASP A 210 10.62 10.57 -9.58
CA ASP A 210 11.83 11.41 -9.61
C ASP A 210 11.61 12.73 -8.86
N ILE A 211 10.41 13.31 -8.95
CA ILE A 211 10.01 14.47 -8.14
C ILE A 211 10.00 14.06 -6.65
N ARG A 212 9.47 12.87 -6.33
CA ARG A 212 9.39 12.34 -4.96
C ARG A 212 10.77 12.09 -4.36
N ARG A 213 11.70 11.49 -5.11
CA ARG A 213 13.09 11.25 -4.70
C ARG A 213 13.82 12.52 -4.32
N CYS A 214 13.47 13.67 -4.93
CA CYS A 214 14.02 14.96 -4.52
C CYS A 214 13.64 15.35 -3.08
N GLU A 215 12.65 14.71 -2.45
CA GLU A 215 12.29 14.96 -1.05
C GLU A 215 13.20 14.24 -0.05
N ASP A 216 13.90 13.19 -0.49
CA ASP A 216 14.71 12.35 0.41
C ASP A 216 16.08 12.95 0.72
N TYR A 217 16.49 14.00 -0.02
CA TYR A 217 17.82 14.60 0.07
C TYR A 217 17.72 16.11 0.31
N GLU A 218 18.38 16.59 1.36
CA GLU A 218 18.49 18.02 1.65
C GLU A 218 19.20 18.75 0.49
N GLY A 219 18.73 19.94 0.12
CA GLY A 219 19.32 20.75 -0.97
C GLY A 219 18.73 20.52 -2.37
N SER A 220 18.00 19.42 -2.58
CA SER A 220 17.40 19.03 -3.87
C SER A 220 16.25 19.90 -4.37
N GLY A 221 15.89 20.96 -3.63
CA GLY A 221 14.73 21.81 -3.93
C GLY A 221 14.78 22.44 -5.33
N LYS A 222 15.98 22.78 -5.83
CA LYS A 222 16.16 23.34 -7.18
C LYS A 222 15.81 22.33 -8.27
N ILE A 223 16.24 21.08 -8.11
CA ILE A 223 15.95 20.00 -9.05
C ILE A 223 14.46 19.64 -8.99
N LYS A 224 13.88 19.56 -7.78
CA LYS A 224 12.43 19.37 -7.60
C LYS A 224 11.63 20.42 -8.37
N TRP A 225 12.00 21.69 -8.24
CA TRP A 225 11.33 22.78 -8.93
C TRP A 225 11.53 22.74 -10.46
N LEU A 226 12.72 22.35 -10.93
CA LEU A 226 13.00 22.12 -12.34
C LEU A 226 12.07 21.06 -12.93
N PHE A 227 11.91 19.90 -12.28
CA PHE A 227 11.00 18.86 -12.73
C PHE A 227 9.54 19.33 -12.74
N ILE A 228 9.07 20.02 -11.70
CA ILE A 228 7.70 20.54 -11.66
C ILE A 228 7.45 21.53 -12.81
N ASN A 229 8.38 22.43 -13.10
CA ASN A 229 8.24 23.35 -14.22
C ASN A 229 8.29 22.66 -15.58
N GLU A 230 9.15 21.66 -15.73
CA GLU A 230 9.17 20.88 -16.96
C GLU A 230 7.86 20.12 -17.12
N LEU A 231 7.27 19.59 -16.04
CA LEU A 231 5.96 18.94 -16.08
C LEU A 231 4.87 19.93 -16.54
N VAL A 232 4.88 21.18 -16.06
CA VAL A 232 4.01 22.26 -16.58
C VAL A 232 4.24 22.49 -18.07
N ALA A 233 5.50 22.57 -18.51
CA ALA A 233 5.85 22.79 -19.91
C ALA A 233 5.37 21.63 -20.80
N GLN A 234 5.56 20.38 -20.36
CA GLN A 234 5.04 19.18 -20.99
C GLN A 234 3.52 19.24 -21.15
N ARG A 235 2.77 19.63 -20.11
CA ARG A 235 1.30 19.76 -20.23
C ARG A 235 0.87 20.84 -21.20
N LYS A 236 1.58 21.95 -21.28
CA LYS A 236 1.35 22.99 -22.30
C LYS A 236 1.63 22.48 -23.71
N ARG A 237 2.72 21.74 -23.92
CA ARG A 237 3.05 21.15 -25.23
C ARG A 237 2.02 20.11 -25.66
N LEU A 238 1.64 19.20 -24.74
CA LEU A 238 0.58 18.20 -24.98
C LEU A 238 -0.76 18.87 -25.32
N TRP A 239 -1.13 19.93 -24.61
CA TRP A 239 -2.35 20.68 -24.88
C TRP A 239 -2.37 21.30 -26.27
N ARG A 240 -1.28 21.96 -26.69
CA ARG A 240 -1.17 22.55 -28.04
C ARG A 240 -1.22 21.48 -29.12
N LEU A 241 -0.53 20.35 -28.91
CA LEU A 241 -0.58 19.21 -29.83
C LEU A 241 -2.02 18.70 -29.98
N ALA A 242 -2.72 18.49 -28.87
CA ALA A 242 -4.11 18.09 -28.86
C ALA A 242 -5.02 19.07 -29.61
N GLN A 243 -4.89 20.38 -29.36
CA GLN A 243 -5.64 21.42 -30.07
C GLN A 243 -5.39 21.43 -31.58
N SER A 244 -4.16 21.11 -32.02
CA SER A 244 -3.81 21.08 -33.44
C SER A 244 -4.28 19.83 -34.18
N CYS A 245 -4.48 18.71 -33.47
CA CYS A 245 -4.73 17.41 -34.09
C CYS A 245 -6.11 16.80 -33.77
N LEU A 246 -6.78 17.26 -32.72
CA LEU A 246 -8.10 16.78 -32.30
C LEU A 246 -9.17 17.86 -32.59
N PRO A 247 -10.35 17.49 -33.13
CA PRO A 247 -11.45 18.41 -33.36
C PRO A 247 -11.85 19.13 -32.09
N ALA A 248 -12.18 20.41 -32.22
CA ALA A 248 -12.72 21.21 -31.14
C ALA A 248 -13.95 20.49 -30.53
N GLY A 249 -13.97 20.36 -29.19
CA GLY A 249 -15.02 19.66 -28.46
C GLY A 249 -14.86 18.13 -28.34
N GLN A 250 -13.86 17.52 -28.99
CA GLN A 250 -13.58 16.09 -28.88
C GLN A 250 -12.44 15.76 -27.89
N PHE A 251 -12.12 16.63 -26.94
CA PHE A 251 -11.17 16.31 -25.90
C PHE A 251 -11.47 17.12 -24.63
N PRO A 252 -11.24 16.53 -23.44
CA PRO A 252 -11.43 17.24 -22.18
C PRO A 252 -10.48 18.44 -22.07
N LYS A 253 -10.86 19.44 -21.27
CA LYS A 253 -10.06 20.65 -21.06
C LYS A 253 -8.88 20.35 -20.13
N LEU A 254 -7.66 20.23 -20.67
CA LEU A 254 -6.45 20.03 -19.87
C LEU A 254 -5.95 21.32 -19.23
N ILE A 255 -6.03 22.44 -19.98
CA ILE A 255 -5.58 23.75 -19.53
C ILE A 255 -6.72 24.76 -19.62
N ALA A 256 -6.94 25.50 -18.54
CA ALA A 256 -7.79 26.66 -18.50
C ALA A 256 -6.96 27.89 -18.13
N GLU A 257 -7.03 28.93 -18.96
CA GLU A 257 -6.41 30.23 -18.69
C GLU A 257 -7.51 31.17 -18.21
N ASP A 258 -7.28 31.83 -17.07
CA ASP A 258 -8.14 32.91 -16.60
C ASP A 258 -7.65 34.23 -17.20
N GLU A 259 -8.42 34.76 -18.14
CA GLU A 259 -8.12 36.02 -18.86
C GLU A 259 -7.90 37.22 -17.93
N LYS A 260 -8.46 37.21 -16.71
CA LYS A 260 -8.34 38.33 -15.78
C LYS A 260 -7.09 38.27 -14.93
N THR A 261 -6.62 37.06 -14.60
CA THR A 261 -5.53 36.85 -13.65
C THR A 261 -4.25 36.35 -14.32
N ASP A 262 -4.30 36.00 -15.61
CA ASP A 262 -3.26 35.28 -16.34
C ASP A 262 -2.87 33.96 -15.63
N GLN A 263 -3.77 33.45 -14.78
CA GLN A 263 -3.52 32.24 -14.02
C GLN A 263 -3.87 31.02 -14.86
N ILE A 264 -2.87 30.14 -14.99
CA ILE A 264 -3.02 28.87 -15.69
C ILE A 264 -3.50 27.81 -14.69
N THR A 265 -4.57 27.12 -15.06
CA THR A 265 -5.11 25.96 -14.35
C THR A 265 -4.87 24.70 -15.17
N ILE A 266 -4.19 23.72 -14.57
CA ILE A 266 -3.86 22.43 -15.16
C ILE A 266 -4.70 21.33 -14.51
N LEU A 267 -5.48 20.63 -15.32
CA LEU A 267 -6.35 19.51 -14.95
C LEU A 267 -5.73 18.20 -15.41
N ASP A 268 -4.63 17.83 -14.74
CA ASP A 268 -3.71 16.76 -15.13
C ASP A 268 -4.37 15.39 -15.36
N ILE A 269 -5.52 15.13 -14.72
CA ILE A 269 -6.30 13.89 -14.88
C ILE A 269 -6.61 13.55 -16.35
N HIS A 270 -6.68 14.58 -17.21
CA HIS A 270 -7.04 14.44 -18.62
C HIS A 270 -5.84 14.16 -19.54
N ALA A 271 -4.61 14.22 -19.03
CA ALA A 271 -3.41 14.07 -19.85
C ALA A 271 -3.34 12.68 -20.53
N SER A 272 -3.61 11.62 -19.76
CA SER A 272 -3.61 10.24 -20.25
C SER A 272 -4.71 9.99 -21.30
N GLU A 273 -5.92 10.52 -21.09
CA GLU A 273 -7.00 10.45 -22.05
C GLU A 273 -6.66 11.15 -23.38
N ILE A 274 -6.05 12.33 -23.31
CA ILE A 274 -5.58 13.07 -24.49
C ILE A 274 -4.51 12.27 -25.24
N CYS A 275 -3.53 11.70 -24.52
CA CYS A 275 -2.53 10.84 -25.12
C CYS A 275 -3.16 9.64 -25.84
N ALA A 276 -4.09 8.93 -25.19
CA ALA A 276 -4.78 7.80 -25.80
C ALA A 276 -5.53 8.19 -27.09
N ARG A 277 -6.20 9.36 -27.11
CA ARG A 277 -6.90 9.87 -28.30
C ARG A 277 -5.94 10.23 -29.44
N LEU A 278 -4.78 10.82 -29.14
CA LEU A 278 -3.73 11.13 -30.12
C LEU A 278 -3.14 9.85 -30.71
N VAL A 279 -2.77 8.88 -29.87
CA VAL A 279 -2.26 7.56 -30.31
C VAL A 279 -3.28 6.82 -31.18
N LYS A 280 -4.57 6.83 -30.80
CA LYS A 280 -5.64 6.21 -31.59
C LYS A 280 -5.76 6.76 -33.02
N ARG A 281 -5.26 7.98 -33.27
CA ARG A 281 -5.22 8.61 -34.60
C ARG A 281 -3.91 8.42 -35.34
N GLY A 282 -2.99 7.64 -34.79
CA GLY A 282 -1.66 7.44 -35.36
C GLY A 282 -0.78 8.68 -35.27
N ILE A 283 -1.06 9.60 -34.34
CA ILE A 283 -0.22 10.77 -34.11
C ILE A 283 0.91 10.36 -33.16
N PRO A 284 2.18 10.43 -33.58
CA PRO A 284 3.30 10.13 -32.70
C PRO A 284 3.36 11.17 -31.58
N ILE A 285 3.49 10.71 -30.33
CA ILE A 285 3.67 11.55 -29.16
C ILE A 285 5.13 11.44 -28.74
N GLU A 286 5.80 12.58 -28.57
CA GLU A 286 7.16 12.63 -28.00
C GLU A 286 7.21 11.90 -26.65
N LEU A 287 8.26 11.13 -26.39
CA LEU A 287 8.36 10.31 -25.19
C LEU A 287 8.26 11.15 -23.90
N ALA A 288 8.82 12.37 -23.87
CA ALA A 288 8.67 13.31 -22.75
C ALA A 288 7.24 13.80 -22.49
N LEU A 289 6.33 13.68 -23.47
CA LEU A 289 4.91 14.01 -23.29
C LEU A 289 4.09 12.79 -22.88
N GLN A 290 4.62 11.59 -23.08
CA GLN A 290 4.01 10.36 -22.60
C GLN A 290 4.24 10.28 -21.09
N LEU A 291 3.15 10.25 -20.33
CA LEU A 291 3.23 9.80 -18.94
C LEU A 291 3.68 8.35 -18.97
N TYR A 292 4.78 7.99 -18.31
CA TYR A 292 5.16 6.58 -18.17
C TYR A 292 4.05 5.79 -17.46
N VAL A 293 3.26 6.47 -16.62
CA VAL A 293 1.99 6.03 -16.03
C VAL A 293 0.94 5.64 -17.09
N ALA A 294 1.16 5.83 -18.40
CA ALA A 294 0.29 5.33 -19.45
C ALA A 294 0.44 3.81 -19.71
N LYS A 295 1.47 3.15 -19.14
CA LYS A 295 1.59 1.69 -19.19
C LYS A 295 0.72 1.00 -18.14
N SER A 296 0.53 1.61 -16.99
CA SER A 296 -0.57 1.25 -16.12
C SER A 296 -1.80 1.94 -16.68
N ASP A 297 -2.95 1.29 -16.78
CA ASP A 297 -4.16 1.95 -17.30
C ASP A 297 -4.70 3.08 -16.38
N LEU A 298 -3.86 3.63 -15.49
CA LEU A 298 -4.17 4.55 -14.40
C LEU A 298 -4.31 5.98 -14.95
N HIS A 299 -5.55 6.36 -15.27
CA HIS A 299 -5.93 7.76 -15.48
C HIS A 299 -5.93 8.50 -14.13
N GLU A 300 -4.74 8.93 -13.71
CA GLU A 300 -4.51 9.61 -12.43
C GLU A 300 -3.94 11.02 -12.63
N SER A 301 -4.27 11.94 -11.72
CA SER A 301 -3.64 13.25 -11.63
C SER A 301 -2.43 13.18 -10.71
N VAL A 302 -1.51 14.16 -10.78
CA VAL A 302 -0.43 14.33 -9.78
C VAL A 302 -0.86 14.22 -8.31
N TYR A 303 -2.10 14.60 -7.96
CA TYR A 303 -2.60 14.51 -6.58
C TYR A 303 -2.97 13.10 -6.14
N HIS A 304 -3.24 12.17 -7.06
CA HIS A 304 -3.53 10.77 -6.73
C HIS A 304 -2.27 10.01 -6.34
N TYR A 305 -1.10 10.49 -6.80
CA TYR A 305 0.20 9.96 -6.40
C TYR A 305 0.45 10.23 -4.92
N THR A 306 0.40 9.16 -4.14
CA THR A 306 0.33 9.18 -2.67
C THR A 306 1.66 9.49 -2.01
N ASN A 307 2.78 9.33 -2.73
CA ASN A 307 4.12 9.49 -2.17
C ASN A 307 4.61 10.94 -2.14
N PHE A 308 3.85 11.91 -2.66
CA PHE A 308 4.20 13.32 -2.50
C PHE A 308 3.91 13.85 -1.09
N SER A 309 4.89 14.54 -0.51
CA SER A 309 4.69 15.35 0.68
C SER A 309 3.72 16.52 0.44
N ALA A 310 3.14 17.06 1.51
CA ALA A 310 2.31 18.26 1.44
C ALA A 310 3.07 19.47 0.83
N GLU A 311 4.38 19.58 1.07
CA GLU A 311 5.22 20.62 0.47
C GLU A 311 5.28 20.49 -1.06
N THR A 312 5.51 19.29 -1.58
CA THR A 312 5.53 19.03 -3.04
C THR A 312 4.16 19.26 -3.66
N LEU A 313 3.08 18.85 -2.99
CA LEU A 313 1.72 19.17 -3.42
C LEU A 313 1.47 20.69 -3.45
N GLN A 314 2.02 21.43 -2.49
CA GLN A 314 1.96 22.89 -2.46
C GLN A 314 2.72 23.53 -3.63
N TYR A 315 3.87 22.99 -4.03
CA TYR A 315 4.59 23.46 -5.23
C TYR A 315 3.83 23.17 -6.52
N LEU A 316 3.28 21.95 -6.67
CA LEU A 316 2.42 21.60 -7.80
C LEU A 316 1.19 22.53 -7.86
N TYR A 317 0.57 22.80 -6.72
CA TYR A 317 -0.53 23.75 -6.65
C TYR A 317 -0.08 25.17 -7.05
N GLN A 318 1.06 25.67 -6.58
CA GLN A 318 1.55 26.98 -7.03
C GLN A 318 1.85 27.02 -8.53
N ALA A 319 2.30 25.91 -9.11
CA ALA A 319 2.61 25.76 -10.53
C ALA A 319 1.35 25.69 -11.45
N GLY A 320 0.15 25.65 -10.87
CA GLY A 320 -1.12 25.72 -11.61
C GLY A 320 -1.95 24.43 -11.61
N PHE A 321 -1.45 23.34 -11.01
CA PHE A 321 -2.24 22.10 -10.88
C PHE A 321 -3.41 22.32 -9.90
N ARG A 322 -4.64 21.97 -10.29
CA ARG A 322 -5.85 22.22 -9.45
C ARG A 322 -6.75 20.99 -9.23
N GLY A 323 -6.35 19.83 -9.73
CA GLY A 323 -7.16 18.61 -9.70
C GLY A 323 -7.36 17.92 -8.34
N VAL A 324 -7.50 18.66 -7.24
CA VAL A 324 -7.57 18.09 -5.86
C VAL A 324 -8.89 17.37 -5.56
N THR A 325 -9.94 17.62 -6.34
CA THR A 325 -11.27 16.98 -6.25
C THR A 325 -11.61 16.14 -7.48
N GLN A 326 -10.66 15.95 -8.40
CA GLN A 326 -10.94 15.19 -9.62
C GLN A 326 -11.02 13.71 -9.33
N LEU A 327 -11.99 13.03 -9.94
CA LEU A 327 -12.10 11.58 -9.83
C LEU A 327 -11.12 10.92 -10.80
N ASN A 328 -10.40 9.90 -10.34
CA ASN A 328 -9.70 8.97 -11.23
C ASN A 328 -10.68 8.02 -11.92
N ARG A 329 -10.16 7.11 -12.76
CA ARG A 329 -10.97 6.10 -13.46
C ARG A 329 -11.77 5.17 -12.54
N HIS A 330 -11.35 5.02 -11.28
CA HIS A 330 -12.04 4.22 -10.28
C HIS A 330 -13.10 5.04 -9.52
N GLY A 331 -13.29 6.31 -9.88
CA GLY A 331 -14.18 7.23 -9.19
C GLY A 331 -13.57 7.85 -7.94
N PHE A 332 -12.32 7.55 -7.58
CA PHE A 332 -11.73 8.07 -6.35
C PHE A 332 -11.20 9.48 -6.53
N VAL A 333 -11.43 10.33 -5.53
CA VAL A 333 -10.70 11.60 -5.40
C VAL A 333 -9.33 11.36 -4.76
N PRO A 334 -8.36 12.28 -4.90
CA PRO A 334 -7.06 12.19 -4.24
C PRO A 334 -7.12 11.95 -2.73
N LEU A 335 -8.16 12.45 -2.06
CA LEU A 335 -8.36 12.26 -0.62
C LEU A 335 -8.68 10.81 -0.24
N MET A 336 -9.21 10.02 -1.17
CA MET A 336 -9.47 8.59 -0.98
C MET A 336 -8.24 7.72 -1.28
N THR A 337 -7.20 8.27 -1.91
CA THR A 337 -5.97 7.53 -2.18
C THR A 337 -4.99 7.66 -1.01
N LEU A 338 -4.68 6.53 -0.39
CA LEU A 338 -3.68 6.39 0.66
C LEU A 338 -2.73 5.27 0.30
N ASP A 339 -1.43 5.57 0.26
CA ASP A 339 -0.45 4.51 0.04
C ASP A 339 -0.42 3.61 1.27
N CYS A 340 -0.59 2.32 1.05
CA CYS A 340 -0.32 1.29 2.04
C CYS A 340 0.84 0.41 1.58
N ALA A 341 1.56 0.78 0.50
CA ALA A 341 2.55 -0.09 -0.12
C ALA A 341 3.66 -0.45 0.87
N LEU A 342 3.67 -1.74 1.21
CA LEU A 342 4.73 -2.77 1.29
C LEU A 342 6.20 -2.40 1.55
N SER A 343 6.63 -1.13 1.51
CA SER A 343 7.96 -0.76 2.00
C SER A 343 7.91 -0.77 3.53
N ILE A 344 8.12 -1.96 4.06
CA ILE A 344 8.09 -2.31 5.47
C ILE A 344 8.91 -1.32 6.33
N TRP A 345 9.98 -0.76 5.77
CA TRP A 345 11.00 0.00 6.47
C TRP A 345 10.73 1.51 6.63
N TRP A 346 9.73 2.08 5.93
CA TRP A 346 9.48 3.53 5.94
C TRP A 346 8.15 3.93 6.57
N GLN A 347 7.43 3.00 7.19
CA GLN A 347 6.02 3.19 7.55
C GLN A 347 5.77 4.39 8.48
N ALA A 348 6.57 4.61 9.53
CA ALA A 348 6.33 5.74 10.43
C ALA A 348 6.50 7.12 9.74
N ILE A 349 7.58 7.28 8.97
CA ILE A 349 7.86 8.52 8.23
C ILE A 349 6.81 8.73 7.12
N GLN A 350 6.49 7.68 6.38
CA GLN A 350 5.50 7.74 5.30
C GLN A 350 4.08 7.95 5.84
N TRP A 351 3.75 7.38 7.00
CA TRP A 351 2.47 7.61 7.66
C TRP A 351 2.31 9.08 8.05
N ARG A 352 3.35 9.68 8.66
CA ARG A 352 3.34 11.12 8.96
C ARG A 352 3.12 11.95 7.70
N LYS A 353 3.90 11.71 6.64
CA LYS A 353 3.75 12.41 5.35
C LYS A 353 2.37 12.22 4.75
N SER A 354 1.79 11.03 4.86
CA SER A 354 0.45 10.71 4.37
C SER A 354 -0.62 11.49 5.12
N MET A 355 -0.54 11.58 6.45
CA MET A 355 -1.48 12.36 7.26
C MET A 355 -1.37 13.87 6.99
N GLU A 356 -0.15 14.38 6.85
CA GLU A 356 0.09 15.77 6.46
C GLU A 356 -0.49 16.06 5.07
N ARG A 357 -0.29 15.14 4.11
CA ARG A 357 -0.88 15.20 2.76
C ARG A 357 -2.41 15.25 2.81
N LEU A 358 -3.07 14.39 3.59
CA LEU A 358 -4.53 14.41 3.72
C LEU A 358 -5.03 15.76 4.26
N ALA A 359 -4.38 16.27 5.31
CA ALA A 359 -4.70 17.59 5.86
C ALA A 359 -4.53 18.70 4.83
N TRP A 360 -3.46 18.62 4.03
CA TRP A 360 -3.22 19.56 2.93
C TRP A 360 -4.32 19.48 1.88
N LEU A 361 -4.73 18.29 1.44
CA LEU A 361 -5.80 18.10 0.44
C LEU A 361 -7.12 18.72 0.92
N VAL A 362 -7.50 18.48 2.17
CA VAL A 362 -8.69 19.08 2.79
C VAL A 362 -8.56 20.61 2.83
N SER A 363 -7.38 21.14 3.17
CA SER A 363 -7.12 22.58 3.16
C SER A 363 -7.24 23.23 1.78
N LYS A 364 -7.17 22.43 0.70
CA LYS A 364 -7.36 22.88 -0.69
C LYS A 364 -8.76 22.61 -1.23
N GLY A 365 -9.68 22.17 -0.40
CA GLY A 365 -11.09 21.98 -0.76
C GLY A 365 -11.48 20.55 -1.12
N ALA A 366 -10.63 19.56 -0.83
CA ALA A 366 -11.10 18.16 -0.85
C ALA A 366 -12.13 17.95 0.27
N ASP A 367 -13.24 17.32 -0.07
CA ASP A 367 -14.40 17.21 0.82
C ASP A 367 -14.43 15.83 1.51
N PRO A 368 -14.20 15.75 2.84
CA PRO A 368 -14.32 14.49 3.58
C PRO A 368 -15.77 13.99 3.70
N TYR A 369 -16.78 14.83 3.41
CA TYR A 369 -18.19 14.48 3.43
C TYR A 369 -18.69 13.93 2.09
N GLN A 370 -17.88 14.00 1.03
CA GLN A 370 -18.23 13.46 -0.28
C GLN A 370 -18.49 11.94 -0.19
N GLU A 371 -19.53 11.46 -0.87
CA GLU A 371 -19.83 10.03 -0.96
C GLU A 371 -18.74 9.29 -1.77
N VAL A 372 -18.37 8.10 -1.29
CA VAL A 372 -17.52 7.16 -2.00
C VAL A 372 -18.34 6.58 -3.15
N PRO A 373 -17.83 6.59 -4.40
CA PRO A 373 -18.57 6.14 -5.57
C PRO A 373 -19.18 4.75 -5.39
N GLY A 374 -20.45 4.61 -5.76
CA GLY A 374 -21.18 3.35 -5.64
C GLY A 374 -21.59 3.01 -4.22
N THR A 375 -21.44 3.93 -3.26
CA THR A 375 -21.85 3.69 -1.88
C THR A 375 -22.56 4.88 -1.23
N SER A 376 -23.18 4.62 -0.08
CA SER A 376 -23.66 5.68 0.82
C SER A 376 -22.59 6.22 1.78
N ALA A 377 -21.45 5.51 1.93
CA ALA A 377 -20.37 5.91 2.82
C ALA A 377 -19.68 7.18 2.30
N THR A 378 -19.18 8.00 3.21
CA THR A 378 -18.40 9.21 2.86
C THR A 378 -16.90 8.93 2.84
N VAL A 379 -16.11 9.85 2.27
CA VAL A 379 -14.64 9.81 2.33
C VAL A 379 -14.14 9.67 3.77
N ALA A 380 -14.77 10.35 4.73
CA ALA A 380 -14.42 10.22 6.15
C ALA A 380 -14.55 8.79 6.67
N HIS A 381 -15.58 8.04 6.26
CA HIS A 381 -15.73 6.62 6.59
C HIS A 381 -14.59 5.79 5.99
N HIS A 382 -14.27 6.03 4.71
CA HIS A 382 -13.17 5.35 4.03
C HIS A 382 -11.82 5.63 4.70
N LEU A 383 -11.55 6.88 5.07
CA LEU A 383 -10.33 7.27 5.80
C LEU A 383 -10.28 6.66 7.20
N GLY A 384 -11.42 6.60 7.90
CA GLY A 384 -11.59 5.90 9.17
C GLY A 384 -11.12 4.45 9.09
N ALA A 385 -11.69 3.72 8.14
CA ALA A 385 -11.34 2.35 7.83
C ALA A 385 -9.84 2.19 7.48
N LYS A 386 -9.31 3.01 6.57
CA LYS A 386 -7.90 2.95 6.11
C LYS A 386 -6.92 3.18 7.25
N MET A 387 -7.23 4.10 8.15
CA MET A 387 -6.35 4.40 9.29
C MET A 387 -6.17 3.17 10.20
N VAL A 388 -7.26 2.43 10.45
CA VAL A 388 -7.22 1.19 11.23
C VAL A 388 -6.44 0.11 10.49
N ASP A 389 -6.71 -0.04 9.19
CA ASP A 389 -5.99 -1.00 8.35
C ASP A 389 -4.48 -0.74 8.34
N ILE A 390 -4.05 0.52 8.24
CA ILE A 390 -2.62 0.88 8.27
C ILE A 390 -2.00 0.54 9.63
N PHE A 391 -2.70 0.79 10.74
CA PHE A 391 -2.25 0.38 12.06
C PHE A 391 -2.01 -1.14 12.12
N PHE A 392 -3.00 -1.94 11.75
CA PHE A 392 -2.91 -3.40 11.82
C PHE A 392 -2.04 -4.03 10.73
N PHE A 393 -1.87 -3.37 9.58
CA PHE A 393 -0.95 -3.84 8.54
C PHE A 393 0.50 -3.73 8.99
N GLY A 394 0.90 -2.59 9.56
CA GLY A 394 2.24 -2.46 10.15
C GLY A 394 2.45 -3.39 11.36
N TRP A 395 1.37 -3.71 12.08
CA TRP A 395 1.40 -4.77 13.09
C TRP A 395 1.67 -6.16 12.51
N GLY A 396 0.92 -6.56 11.49
CA GLY A 396 1.10 -7.84 10.81
C GLY A 396 2.53 -8.00 10.29
N ILE A 397 3.13 -6.92 9.82
CA ILE A 397 4.54 -6.89 9.42
C ILE A 397 5.50 -7.11 10.61
N THR A 398 5.19 -6.57 11.79
CA THR A 398 5.94 -6.86 13.03
C THR A 398 5.84 -8.35 13.39
N TYR A 399 4.70 -8.98 13.10
CA TYR A 399 4.49 -10.42 13.30
C TYR A 399 5.33 -11.28 12.35
N PHE A 400 5.60 -10.82 11.12
CA PHE A 400 6.47 -11.50 10.14
C PHE A 400 7.99 -11.39 10.45
N GLY A 401 8.36 -11.23 11.72
CA GLY A 401 9.75 -11.39 12.17
C GLY A 401 10.57 -10.11 12.28
N LEU A 402 9.99 -8.94 11.99
CA LEU A 402 10.67 -7.67 12.25
C LEU A 402 10.43 -7.24 13.68
N LYS A 403 11.52 -7.19 14.47
CA LYS A 403 11.55 -6.80 15.88
C LYS A 403 11.24 -5.31 16.08
N PHE A 404 10.05 -4.85 15.72
CA PHE A 404 9.55 -3.54 16.17
C PHE A 404 8.90 -3.70 17.54
N ASP A 405 9.10 -2.71 18.42
CA ASP A 405 8.32 -2.61 19.64
C ASP A 405 6.90 -2.15 19.26
N PRO A 406 5.87 -2.99 19.49
CA PRO A 406 4.47 -2.59 19.40
C PRO A 406 4.10 -1.20 19.91
N GLN A 407 4.68 -0.81 21.05
CA GLN A 407 4.36 0.45 21.71
C GLN A 407 4.99 1.65 21.00
N GLU A 408 6.19 1.47 20.46
CA GLU A 408 6.86 2.48 19.63
C GLU A 408 6.07 2.68 18.33
N TYR A 409 5.71 1.58 17.65
CA TYR A 409 4.89 1.64 16.44
C TYR A 409 3.54 2.34 16.70
N TYR A 410 2.84 1.99 17.77
CA TYR A 410 1.60 2.66 18.14
C TYR A 410 1.79 4.16 18.41
N ARG A 411 2.89 4.55 19.06
CA ARG A 411 3.21 5.97 19.31
C ARG A 411 3.45 6.72 17.99
N ASP A 412 4.20 6.12 17.08
CA ASP A 412 4.51 6.68 15.77
C ASP A 412 3.28 6.76 14.86
N TRP A 413 2.36 5.80 14.98
CA TRP A 413 1.07 5.85 14.32
C TRP A 413 0.15 6.93 14.92
N LYS A 414 0.08 7.00 16.26
CA LYS A 414 -0.83 7.89 17.00
C LYS A 414 -0.48 9.37 16.84
N GLN A 415 0.81 9.70 16.79
CA GLN A 415 1.24 11.09 16.79
C GLN A 415 0.79 11.86 15.52
N PRO A 416 0.94 11.34 14.28
CA PRO A 416 0.49 12.06 13.10
C PRO A 416 -1.03 12.15 13.01
N VAL A 417 -1.74 11.14 13.52
CA VAL A 417 -3.19 11.23 13.68
C VAL A 417 -3.48 12.47 14.52
N LEU A 418 -2.85 12.61 15.70
CA LEU A 418 -2.98 13.78 16.59
C LEU A 418 -2.71 15.12 15.97
N GLU A 419 -1.67 15.18 15.15
CA GLU A 419 -1.22 16.43 14.56
C GLU A 419 -2.13 16.89 13.41
N TYR A 420 -2.56 15.97 12.55
CA TYR A 420 -3.13 16.32 11.25
C TYR A 420 -4.60 15.96 11.07
N CYS A 421 -5.12 14.93 11.76
CA CYS A 421 -6.44 14.36 11.43
C CYS A 421 -7.63 15.17 11.95
N LYS A 422 -7.44 16.08 12.91
CA LYS A 422 -8.52 16.86 13.55
C LYS A 422 -9.52 17.53 12.58
N PRO A 423 -9.12 18.07 11.40
CA PRO A 423 -10.06 18.73 10.49
C PRO A 423 -10.98 17.79 9.69
N PHE A 424 -10.69 16.50 9.60
CA PHE A 424 -11.41 15.58 8.70
C PHE A 424 -11.69 14.19 9.27
N PHE A 425 -11.22 13.92 10.49
CA PHE A 425 -11.26 12.59 11.09
C PHE A 425 -12.18 12.52 12.30
N LEU A 426 -12.97 11.43 12.37
CA LEU A 426 -13.97 11.18 13.42
C LEU A 426 -14.78 12.42 13.76
N LEU A 427 -15.30 13.08 12.73
CA LEU A 427 -16.32 14.08 12.88
C LEU A 427 -17.55 13.32 13.40
N PRO A 428 -17.90 13.42 14.70
CA PRO A 428 -18.90 12.54 15.31
C PRO A 428 -20.31 12.74 14.70
N SER A 429 -20.46 13.74 13.83
CA SER A 429 -21.68 14.05 13.07
C SER A 429 -21.74 13.45 11.66
N VAL A 430 -20.67 12.84 11.15
CA VAL A 430 -20.68 12.28 9.79
C VAL A 430 -21.34 10.91 9.80
N ARG A 431 -22.60 10.90 9.36
CA ARG A 431 -23.37 9.68 9.12
C ARG A 431 -23.48 9.44 7.63
N ASP A 432 -23.35 8.18 7.22
CA ASP A 432 -23.77 7.74 5.90
C ASP A 432 -25.30 7.61 5.82
N LYS A 433 -25.81 7.11 4.69
CA LYS A 433 -27.25 6.88 4.48
C LYS A 433 -27.66 5.42 4.70
N CYS A 434 -26.83 4.59 5.32
CA CYS A 434 -27.20 3.20 5.54
C CYS A 434 -28.27 3.07 6.63
N VAL A 435 -28.96 1.93 6.67
CA VAL A 435 -30.05 1.65 7.62
C VAL A 435 -29.66 0.61 8.67
N CYS A 436 -28.36 0.42 8.90
CA CYS A 436 -27.87 -0.65 9.77
C CYS A 436 -28.19 -0.43 11.25
N ALA A 437 -28.70 -1.47 11.92
CA ALA A 437 -29.07 -1.41 13.34
C ALA A 437 -27.86 -1.13 14.27
N CYS A 438 -26.61 -1.29 13.80
CA CYS A 438 -25.44 -0.89 14.58
C CYS A 438 -25.38 0.62 14.85
N SER A 439 -26.03 1.45 14.02
CA SER A 439 -26.03 2.91 14.16
C SER A 439 -27.30 3.52 13.53
N PRO A 440 -28.34 3.82 14.33
CA PRO A 440 -29.60 4.39 13.85
C PRO A 440 -29.37 5.70 13.07
N GLY A 441 -30.02 5.81 11.92
CA GLY A 441 -29.90 6.97 11.05
C GLY A 441 -28.59 7.08 10.27
N GLY A 442 -27.86 5.97 10.11
CA GLY A 442 -26.61 5.90 9.35
C GLY A 442 -25.44 5.53 10.23
N CYS A 443 -24.53 4.71 9.68
CA CYS A 443 -23.23 4.43 10.29
C CYS A 443 -22.47 5.74 10.42
N THR A 444 -21.84 5.94 11.58
CA THR A 444 -20.87 7.00 11.77
C THR A 444 -19.48 6.55 11.34
N THR A 445 -18.59 7.52 11.12
CA THR A 445 -17.16 7.23 10.96
C THR A 445 -16.61 6.43 12.15
N MET A 446 -17.10 6.69 13.38
CA MET A 446 -16.73 5.91 14.57
C MET A 446 -17.16 4.44 14.44
N SER A 447 -18.41 4.18 14.06
CA SER A 447 -18.90 2.80 13.90
C SER A 447 -18.10 2.00 12.86
N VAL A 448 -17.68 2.63 11.76
CA VAL A 448 -16.82 1.98 10.76
C VAL A 448 -15.43 1.71 11.32
N VAL A 449 -14.82 2.67 12.03
CA VAL A 449 -13.53 2.48 12.71
C VAL A 449 -13.58 1.31 13.70
N LEU A 450 -14.62 1.25 14.54
CA LEU A 450 -14.81 0.18 15.53
C LEU A 450 -14.94 -1.19 14.85
N ARG A 451 -15.68 -1.26 13.75
CA ARG A 451 -15.84 -2.49 12.96
C ARG A 451 -14.50 -3.01 12.46
N HIS A 452 -13.66 -2.13 11.90
CA HIS A 452 -12.32 -2.53 11.45
C HIS A 452 -11.43 -2.98 12.62
N ILE A 453 -11.51 -2.30 13.78
CA ILE A 453 -10.73 -2.68 14.97
C ILE A 453 -11.11 -4.10 15.41
N VAL A 454 -12.41 -4.39 15.54
CA VAL A 454 -12.89 -5.72 15.93
C VAL A 454 -12.51 -6.76 14.89
N TYR A 455 -12.68 -6.45 13.60
CA TYR A 455 -12.30 -7.36 12.52
C TYR A 455 -10.83 -7.77 12.59
N HIS A 456 -9.90 -6.81 12.70
CA HIS A 456 -8.47 -7.14 12.75
C HIS A 456 -8.07 -7.86 14.04
N LEU A 457 -8.59 -7.45 15.19
CA LEU A 457 -8.26 -8.10 16.47
C LEU A 457 -8.79 -9.54 16.58
N THR A 458 -9.82 -9.88 15.82
CA THR A 458 -10.40 -11.24 15.78
C THR A 458 -9.84 -12.10 14.65
N THR A 459 -9.28 -11.51 13.59
CA THR A 459 -8.75 -12.25 12.45
C THR A 459 -7.24 -12.39 12.46
N LEU A 460 -6.52 -11.45 13.06
CA LEU A 460 -5.07 -11.49 13.20
C LEU A 460 -4.68 -12.22 14.49
N GLU A 461 -3.66 -13.09 14.40
CA GLU A 461 -3.06 -13.76 15.56
C GLU A 461 -2.23 -12.77 16.42
N MET A 462 -2.91 -11.82 17.03
CA MET A 462 -2.27 -10.78 17.82
C MET A 462 -1.94 -11.25 19.23
N LYS A 463 -0.75 -10.87 19.72
CA LYS A 463 -0.44 -10.96 21.14
C LYS A 463 -1.24 -9.87 21.88
N GLU A 464 -2.01 -10.30 22.87
CA GLU A 464 -2.78 -9.41 23.76
C GLU A 464 -3.83 -8.54 23.03
N PRO A 465 -4.80 -9.12 22.29
CA PRO A 465 -5.80 -8.35 21.54
C PRO A 465 -6.63 -7.41 22.44
N SER A 466 -6.89 -7.81 23.69
CA SER A 466 -7.59 -6.99 24.68
C SER A 466 -6.83 -5.72 25.08
N PHE A 467 -5.49 -5.75 25.09
CA PHE A 467 -4.67 -4.57 25.38
C PHE A 467 -4.81 -3.55 24.25
N TRP A 468 -4.65 -3.99 22.99
CA TRP A 468 -4.76 -3.11 21.83
C TRP A 468 -6.16 -2.57 21.61
N PHE A 469 -7.17 -3.41 21.84
CA PHE A 469 -8.55 -2.96 21.88
C PHE A 469 -8.71 -1.79 22.85
N ARG A 470 -8.31 -1.97 24.12
CA ARG A 470 -8.39 -0.93 25.15
C ARG A 470 -7.67 0.35 24.74
N GLU A 471 -6.43 0.23 24.27
CA GLU A 471 -5.63 1.40 23.88
C GLU A 471 -6.26 2.18 22.73
N LEU A 472 -6.76 1.50 21.70
CA LEU A 472 -7.39 2.14 20.55
C LEU A 472 -8.71 2.80 20.94
N ILE A 473 -9.58 2.12 21.69
CA ILE A 473 -10.86 2.70 22.12
C ILE A 473 -10.63 3.91 23.04
N GLN A 474 -9.70 3.81 24.00
CA GLN A 474 -9.35 4.95 24.85
C GLN A 474 -8.82 6.14 24.05
N PHE A 475 -7.99 5.88 23.04
CA PHE A 475 -7.52 6.92 22.15
C PHE A 475 -8.67 7.60 21.39
N LEU A 476 -9.59 6.83 20.81
CA LEU A 476 -10.74 7.34 20.07
C LEU A 476 -11.71 8.14 20.97
N LEU A 477 -11.96 7.67 22.19
CA LEU A 477 -12.79 8.38 23.17
C LEU A 477 -12.13 9.66 23.66
N TRP A 478 -10.82 9.63 23.93
CA TRP A 478 -10.09 10.83 24.32
C TRP A 478 -10.07 11.86 23.18
N TRP A 479 -9.88 11.39 21.94
CA TRP A 479 -9.89 12.21 20.74
C TRP A 479 -11.19 13.01 20.57
N THR A 480 -12.31 12.33 20.76
CA THR A 480 -13.66 12.90 20.71
C THR A 480 -14.02 13.70 21.97
N LYS A 481 -13.03 13.94 22.84
CA LYS A 481 -13.16 14.65 24.12
C LYS A 481 -14.15 14.02 25.10
N GLY A 482 -14.38 12.72 24.97
CA GLY A 482 -15.30 11.99 25.82
C GLY A 482 -16.74 12.45 25.66
N ASP A 483 -17.12 12.90 24.48
CA ASP A 483 -18.51 13.17 24.15
C ASP A 483 -19.39 11.95 24.47
N THR A 484 -20.47 12.19 25.22
CA THR A 484 -21.35 11.14 25.71
C THR A 484 -22.04 10.40 24.58
N GLU A 485 -22.36 11.09 23.47
CA GLU A 485 -22.94 10.44 22.29
C GLU A 485 -21.94 9.48 21.67
N THR A 486 -20.69 9.89 21.49
CA THR A 486 -19.62 9.00 21.02
C THR A 486 -19.44 7.78 21.95
N GLY A 487 -19.46 7.99 23.26
CA GLY A 487 -19.39 6.89 24.23
C GLY A 487 -20.55 5.90 24.08
N TRP A 488 -21.75 6.42 23.83
CA TRP A 488 -22.94 5.62 23.57
C TRP A 488 -22.86 4.86 22.24
N GLU A 489 -22.30 5.46 21.19
CA GLU A 489 -22.06 4.78 19.91
C GLU A 489 -21.12 3.58 20.06
N VAL A 490 -20.07 3.69 20.88
CA VAL A 490 -19.18 2.57 21.19
C VAL A 490 -19.94 1.45 21.89
N ILE A 491 -20.73 1.77 22.94
CA ILE A 491 -21.53 0.77 23.67
C ILE A 491 -22.50 0.07 22.72
N ARG A 492 -23.22 0.84 21.90
CA ARG A 492 -24.19 0.31 20.93
C ARG A 492 -23.52 -0.62 19.91
N PHE A 493 -22.42 -0.18 19.31
CA PHE A 493 -21.70 -0.97 18.32
C PHE A 493 -21.22 -2.30 18.94
N LEU A 494 -20.64 -2.27 20.14
CA LEU A 494 -20.12 -3.48 20.78
C LEU A 494 -21.25 -4.43 21.20
N SER A 495 -22.38 -3.92 21.69
CA SER A 495 -23.56 -4.75 21.94
C SER A 495 -24.11 -5.38 20.66
N PHE A 496 -24.12 -4.63 19.55
CA PHE A 496 -24.52 -5.15 18.24
C PHE A 496 -23.62 -6.31 17.78
N ASP A 497 -22.28 -6.13 17.84
CA ASP A 497 -21.32 -7.18 17.44
C ASP A 497 -21.38 -8.38 18.38
N ALA A 498 -21.51 -8.15 19.70
CA ALA A 498 -21.61 -9.22 20.69
C ALA A 498 -22.86 -10.09 20.52
N LEU A 499 -23.97 -9.53 20.00
CA LEU A 499 -25.16 -10.29 19.64
C LEU A 499 -25.03 -11.03 18.30
N GLY A 500 -23.91 -10.90 17.59
CA GLY A 500 -23.67 -11.56 16.30
C GLY A 500 -24.57 -11.06 15.18
N LEU A 501 -25.08 -9.83 15.27
CA LEU A 501 -25.95 -9.24 14.26
C LEU A 501 -25.19 -8.98 12.95
N LYS A 502 -25.85 -9.21 11.82
CA LYS A 502 -25.28 -8.92 10.49
C LYS A 502 -25.33 -7.43 10.18
N HIS A 503 -24.21 -6.85 9.77
CA HIS A 503 -24.18 -5.48 9.25
C HIS A 503 -24.88 -5.41 7.88
N SER A 504 -25.89 -4.54 7.76
CA SER A 504 -26.52 -4.17 6.48
C SER A 504 -25.90 -2.92 5.82
N CYS A 505 -24.84 -2.37 6.41
CA CYS A 505 -24.08 -1.23 5.86
C CYS A 505 -22.99 -1.65 4.86
N CYS A 506 -22.21 -0.68 4.36
CA CYS A 506 -21.18 -0.91 3.36
C CYS A 506 -20.17 -2.00 3.79
N ILE A 507 -19.90 -2.95 2.90
CA ILE A 507 -18.93 -4.04 3.06
C ILE A 507 -17.56 -3.64 2.52
N GLU A 508 -16.52 -4.27 3.04
CA GLU A 508 -15.17 -4.09 2.54
C GLU A 508 -14.86 -5.16 1.49
N LYS A 509 -14.44 -4.71 0.31
CA LYS A 509 -13.96 -5.58 -0.75
C LYS A 509 -12.47 -5.40 -0.93
N ARG A 510 -11.70 -6.41 -0.55
CA ARG A 510 -10.26 -6.46 -0.84
C ARG A 510 -10.07 -6.71 -2.34
N CYS A 511 -9.42 -5.78 -3.02
CA CYS A 511 -9.13 -5.90 -4.45
C CYS A 511 -7.69 -6.40 -4.65
N PHE A 512 -7.47 -7.72 -4.65
CA PHE A 512 -6.13 -8.27 -4.98
C PHE A 512 -5.78 -7.98 -6.46
N PRO A 513 -4.50 -7.69 -6.80
CA PRO A 513 -3.29 -7.70 -5.96
C PRO A 513 -3.05 -6.40 -5.18
N ASP A 514 -3.90 -5.40 -5.36
CA ASP A 514 -3.72 -4.10 -4.74
C ASP A 514 -4.02 -4.18 -3.25
N THR A 515 -3.12 -3.65 -2.41
CA THR A 515 -3.33 -3.56 -0.94
C THR A 515 -4.48 -2.61 -0.56
N TYR A 516 -5.26 -2.14 -1.53
CA TYR A 516 -6.41 -1.27 -1.33
C TYR A 516 -7.70 -2.11 -1.18
N PHE A 517 -8.34 -2.02 -0.01
CA PHE A 517 -9.78 -2.31 0.07
C PHE A 517 -10.60 -1.11 -0.43
N ILE A 518 -11.79 -1.41 -0.95
CA ILE A 518 -12.82 -0.46 -1.37
C ILE A 518 -14.07 -0.71 -0.52
N LEU A 519 -14.78 0.35 -0.14
CA LEU A 519 -16.11 0.21 0.44
C LEU A 519 -17.11 -0.03 -0.69
N GLU A 520 -17.96 -1.04 -0.54
CA GLU A 520 -19.02 -1.38 -1.49
C GLU A 520 -20.34 -1.37 -0.73
N SER A 521 -21.39 -0.78 -1.29
CA SER A 521 -22.73 -0.89 -0.70
C SER A 521 -23.31 -2.27 -0.96
N ARG A 522 -24.08 -2.75 0.01
CA ARG A 522 -24.90 -3.94 -0.17
C ARG A 522 -26.06 -3.64 -1.11
N GLU A 523 -26.54 -4.68 -1.78
CA GLU A 523 -27.75 -4.58 -2.59
C GLU A 523 -28.96 -4.36 -1.69
N GLU A 524 -29.93 -3.57 -2.15
CA GLU A 524 -31.13 -3.22 -1.35
C GLU A 524 -31.90 -4.46 -0.91
N GLU A 525 -32.00 -5.48 -1.78
CA GLU A 525 -32.62 -6.78 -1.47
C GLU A 525 -31.90 -7.50 -0.32
N GLU A 526 -30.56 -7.56 -0.33
CA GLU A 526 -29.79 -8.16 0.76
C GLU A 526 -29.99 -7.38 2.08
N VAL A 527 -30.10 -6.05 2.00
CA VAL A 527 -30.39 -5.21 3.17
C VAL A 527 -31.76 -5.56 3.75
N GLU A 528 -32.80 -5.65 2.91
CA GLU A 528 -34.15 -6.04 3.33
C GLU A 528 -34.17 -7.43 3.97
N GLU A 529 -33.52 -8.42 3.34
CA GLU A 529 -33.40 -9.78 3.87
C GLU A 529 -32.73 -9.80 5.25
N ILE A 530 -31.61 -9.10 5.43
CA ILE A 530 -30.93 -9.00 6.74
C ILE A 530 -31.85 -8.41 7.81
N HIS A 531 -32.61 -7.36 7.47
CA HIS A 531 -33.52 -6.72 8.41
C HIS A 531 -34.69 -7.62 8.80
N ASP A 532 -35.24 -8.38 7.87
CA ASP A 532 -36.31 -9.33 8.12
C ASP A 532 -35.82 -10.52 8.96
N GLU A 533 -34.68 -11.13 8.58
CA GLU A 533 -34.04 -12.25 9.27
C GLU A 533 -33.67 -11.90 10.73
N GLU A 534 -33.08 -10.72 10.94
CA GLU A 534 -32.55 -10.31 12.25
C GLU A 534 -33.54 -9.47 13.06
N SER A 535 -34.78 -9.25 12.59
CA SER A 535 -35.78 -8.36 13.20
C SER A 535 -36.00 -8.59 14.70
N LEU A 536 -36.14 -9.85 15.13
CA LEU A 536 -36.30 -10.21 16.55
C LEU A 536 -35.06 -9.88 17.39
N ARG A 537 -33.87 -10.11 16.83
CA ARG A 537 -32.59 -9.86 17.49
C ARG A 537 -32.25 -8.36 17.52
N ILE A 538 -32.72 -7.60 16.53
CA ILE A 538 -32.66 -6.14 16.54
C ILE A 538 -33.55 -5.60 17.67
N MET A 539 -34.76 -6.14 17.85
CA MET A 539 -35.62 -5.76 18.98
C MET A 539 -34.98 -6.10 20.33
N GLU A 540 -34.33 -7.26 20.44
CA GLU A 540 -33.53 -7.64 21.60
C GLU A 540 -32.38 -6.65 21.87
N LEU A 541 -31.65 -6.24 20.83
CA LEU A 541 -30.62 -5.19 20.93
C LEU A 541 -31.20 -3.89 21.49
N GLU A 542 -32.32 -3.39 20.97
CA GLU A 542 -32.91 -2.13 21.47
C GLU A 542 -33.31 -2.22 22.94
N ASN A 543 -33.95 -3.33 23.35
CA ASN A 543 -34.33 -3.54 24.75
C ASN A 543 -33.11 -3.55 25.68
N LEU A 544 -32.03 -4.23 25.25
CA LEU A 544 -30.78 -4.28 26.00
C LEU A 544 -30.10 -2.91 26.07
N LEU A 545 -30.15 -2.13 24.98
CA LEU A 545 -29.59 -0.80 24.93
C LEU A 545 -30.37 0.18 25.80
N ASP A 546 -31.70 0.08 25.90
CA ASP A 546 -32.47 0.90 26.84
C ASP A 546 -32.01 0.67 28.28
N GLU A 547 -31.78 -0.59 28.68
CA GLU A 547 -31.24 -0.95 30.00
C GLU A 547 -29.83 -0.40 30.20
N LEU A 548 -28.92 -0.66 29.25
CA LEU A 548 -27.53 -0.24 29.31
C LEU A 548 -27.39 1.28 29.35
N ARG A 549 -28.25 2.01 28.63
CA ARG A 549 -28.26 3.48 28.61
C ARG A 549 -28.58 4.05 29.98
N ILE A 550 -29.67 3.57 30.59
CA ILE A 550 -30.08 3.98 31.95
C ILE A 550 -28.92 3.73 32.91
N LYS A 551 -28.28 2.55 32.83
CA LYS A 551 -27.17 2.21 33.72
C LYS A 551 -25.89 3.00 33.46
N PHE A 552 -25.61 3.34 32.22
CA PHE A 552 -24.47 4.18 31.86
C PHE A 552 -24.63 5.59 32.43
N ASP A 553 -25.81 6.18 32.25
CA ASP A 553 -26.17 7.49 32.78
C ASP A 553 -26.18 7.51 34.32
N ASP A 554 -26.77 6.48 34.96
CA ASP A 554 -26.84 6.32 36.42
C ASP A 554 -25.44 6.23 37.05
N LEU A 555 -24.53 5.47 36.42
CA LEU A 555 -23.19 5.22 36.97
C LEU A 555 -22.22 6.39 36.70
N GLY A 556 -22.43 7.16 35.64
CA GLY A 556 -21.58 8.30 35.26
C GLY A 556 -20.10 7.93 35.10
N GLN A 557 -19.81 6.67 34.72
CA GLN A 557 -18.45 6.16 34.62
C GLN A 557 -17.85 6.45 33.24
N PRO A 558 -16.51 6.55 33.13
CA PRO A 558 -15.86 6.53 31.83
C PRO A 558 -16.25 5.28 31.04
N VAL A 559 -16.47 5.43 29.73
CA VAL A 559 -16.97 4.37 28.82
C VAL A 559 -16.20 3.06 29.01
N MET A 560 -14.86 3.08 29.03
CA MET A 560 -14.08 1.85 29.22
C MET A 560 -14.32 1.16 30.57
N LYS A 561 -14.51 1.93 31.64
CA LYS A 561 -14.82 1.37 32.96
C LYS A 561 -16.22 0.74 32.97
N PHE A 562 -17.17 1.36 32.27
CA PHE A 562 -18.51 0.81 32.08
C PHE A 562 -18.47 -0.48 31.23
N LEU A 563 -17.71 -0.48 30.14
CA LEU A 563 -17.51 -1.63 29.25
C LEU A 563 -16.93 -2.83 30.02
N GLU A 564 -15.84 -2.62 30.75
CA GLU A 564 -15.14 -3.67 31.52
C GLU A 564 -15.92 -4.15 32.76
N GLY A 565 -16.87 -3.34 33.24
CA GLY A 565 -17.68 -3.65 34.41
C GLY A 565 -19.09 -4.09 34.02
N HIS A 566 -20.03 -3.14 34.09
CA HIS A 566 -21.45 -3.43 33.98
C HIS A 566 -21.84 -4.02 32.62
N TRP A 567 -21.34 -3.45 31.52
CA TRP A 567 -21.65 -3.95 30.18
C TRP A 567 -21.17 -5.40 30.01
N TYR A 568 -19.92 -5.72 30.35
CA TYR A 568 -19.38 -7.07 30.21
C TYR A 568 -20.21 -8.09 31.00
N THR A 569 -20.44 -7.83 32.30
CA THR A 569 -21.28 -8.71 33.12
C THR A 569 -22.66 -8.91 32.52
N ARG A 570 -23.31 -7.80 32.10
CA ARG A 570 -24.66 -7.85 31.55
C ARG A 570 -24.73 -8.59 30.23
N MET A 571 -23.74 -8.43 29.34
CA MET A 571 -23.65 -9.14 28.06
C MET A 571 -23.43 -10.64 28.28
N ILE A 572 -22.55 -11.03 29.21
CA ILE A 572 -22.33 -12.44 29.56
C ILE A 572 -23.62 -13.07 30.11
N ASP A 573 -24.28 -12.39 31.05
CA ASP A 573 -25.55 -12.87 31.61
C ASP A 573 -26.62 -13.01 30.52
N HIS A 574 -26.70 -12.04 29.60
CA HIS A 574 -27.65 -12.08 28.49
C HIS A 574 -27.38 -13.24 27.54
N LEU A 575 -26.14 -13.37 27.07
CA LEU A 575 -25.75 -14.39 26.10
C LEU A 575 -25.84 -15.80 26.69
N SER A 576 -25.62 -15.94 28.01
CA SER A 576 -25.82 -17.21 28.72
C SER A 576 -27.28 -17.62 28.83
N GLN A 577 -28.22 -16.69 28.70
CA GLN A 577 -29.67 -16.94 28.71
C GLN A 577 -30.25 -17.14 27.31
N ARG A 578 -29.54 -16.72 26.26
CA ARG A 578 -30.09 -16.54 24.90
C ARG A 578 -30.46 -17.83 24.17
N ASP A 579 -29.98 -18.98 24.63
CA ASP A 579 -30.61 -20.28 24.49
C ASP A 579 -29.57 -21.33 24.87
N SER A 580 -29.77 -22.07 25.95
CA SER A 580 -29.50 -23.50 25.84
C SER A 580 -30.51 -24.00 24.83
N TYR A 581 -30.11 -24.55 23.68
CA TYR A 581 -31.08 -25.31 22.87
C TYR A 581 -31.88 -26.17 23.85
N ASP A 582 -33.16 -25.87 24.03
CA ASP A 582 -33.94 -26.68 24.93
C ASP A 582 -33.91 -28.11 24.37
N GLU A 583 -34.00 -29.12 25.23
CA GLU A 583 -33.89 -30.50 24.76
C GLU A 583 -34.91 -30.80 23.66
N GLU A 584 -36.02 -30.06 23.61
CA GLU A 584 -37.07 -30.13 22.60
C GLU A 584 -36.60 -29.65 21.22
N HIS A 585 -35.93 -28.49 21.11
CA HIS A 585 -35.39 -27.97 19.85
C HIS A 585 -34.25 -28.85 19.30
N VAL A 586 -33.36 -29.34 20.18
CA VAL A 586 -32.34 -30.34 19.79
C VAL A 586 -33.01 -31.61 19.27
N THR A 587 -34.08 -32.05 19.91
CA THR A 587 -34.82 -33.26 19.54
C THR A 587 -35.54 -33.07 18.20
N ASP A 588 -36.15 -31.92 17.95
CA ASP A 588 -36.84 -31.61 16.71
C ASP A 588 -35.88 -31.46 15.52
N LEU A 589 -34.71 -30.82 15.72
CA LEU A 589 -33.66 -30.76 14.71
C LEU A 589 -33.08 -32.15 14.39
N LYS A 590 -32.86 -32.99 15.41
CA LYS A 590 -32.49 -34.40 15.20
C LYS A 590 -33.57 -35.18 14.45
N ARG A 591 -34.85 -34.90 14.69
CA ARG A 591 -35.99 -35.56 14.02
C ARG A 591 -36.03 -35.27 12.52
N ILE A 592 -35.62 -34.07 12.08
CA ILE A 592 -35.51 -33.71 10.66
C ILE A 592 -34.17 -34.12 10.02
N GLY A 593 -33.33 -34.86 10.75
CA GLY A 593 -32.04 -35.37 10.26
C GLY A 593 -30.90 -34.36 10.32
N VAL A 594 -31.09 -33.21 10.98
CA VAL A 594 -30.02 -32.24 11.24
C VAL A 594 -29.18 -32.77 12.42
N LYS A 595 -27.92 -33.07 12.13
CA LYS A 595 -26.95 -33.51 13.13
C LYS A 595 -26.27 -32.28 13.68
N LEU A 596 -26.73 -31.79 14.83
CA LEU A 596 -26.03 -30.75 15.57
C LEU A 596 -24.73 -31.33 16.12
N GLU A 597 -23.60 -30.84 15.64
CA GLU A 597 -22.35 -30.93 16.39
C GLU A 597 -22.59 -30.11 17.67
N PRO A 598 -22.27 -30.62 18.87
CA PRO A 598 -22.28 -29.79 20.06
C PRO A 598 -21.21 -28.71 19.87
N GLU A 599 -21.61 -27.55 19.37
CA GLU A 599 -20.87 -26.33 19.60
C GLU A 599 -20.87 -26.17 21.12
N GLU A 600 -19.74 -26.46 21.77
CA GLU A 600 -19.53 -26.09 23.15
C GLU A 600 -19.96 -24.63 23.29
N PHE A 601 -20.79 -24.32 24.30
CA PHE A 601 -21.20 -22.96 24.62
C PHE A 601 -19.97 -22.14 25.04
N VAL A 602 -19.14 -21.79 24.09
CA VAL A 602 -18.10 -20.81 24.24
C VAL A 602 -18.83 -19.50 24.06
N VAL A 603 -18.99 -18.74 25.16
CA VAL A 603 -19.30 -17.31 25.11
C VAL A 603 -18.60 -16.75 23.87
N PRO A 604 -19.31 -16.10 22.93
CA PRO A 604 -18.73 -15.69 21.67
C PRO A 604 -17.35 -15.10 21.93
N ASP A 605 -16.33 -15.73 21.35
CA ASP A 605 -14.92 -15.48 21.70
C ASP A 605 -14.65 -13.96 21.69
N ARG A 606 -15.33 -13.24 20.77
CA ARG A 606 -15.36 -11.78 20.64
C ARG A 606 -15.57 -10.98 21.94
N VAL A 607 -16.53 -11.34 22.80
CA VAL A 607 -16.80 -10.59 24.05
C VAL A 607 -15.66 -10.82 25.06
N SER A 608 -15.22 -12.08 25.17
CA SER A 608 -14.17 -12.51 26.09
C SER A 608 -12.77 -12.09 25.63
N LEU A 609 -12.53 -12.00 24.33
CA LEU A 609 -11.24 -11.63 23.74
C LEU A 609 -10.94 -10.14 23.92
N LEU A 610 -11.97 -9.28 23.89
CA LEU A 610 -11.76 -7.83 23.79
C LEU A 610 -11.88 -7.11 25.14
N ILE A 611 -12.80 -7.52 26.02
CA ILE A 611 -13.22 -6.71 27.18
C ILE A 611 -13.05 -7.46 28.52
N ARG A 612 -12.43 -8.64 28.52
CA ARG A 612 -12.23 -9.41 29.76
C ARG A 612 -11.55 -8.54 30.84
N PRO A 613 -12.16 -8.42 32.04
CA PRO A 613 -11.54 -7.70 33.15
C PRO A 613 -10.14 -8.27 33.38
N LYS A 614 -9.15 -7.41 33.61
CA LYS A 614 -7.91 -7.86 34.24
C LYS A 614 -8.33 -8.40 35.59
N ILE A 615 -8.42 -9.71 35.72
CA ILE A 615 -8.43 -10.37 37.02
C ILE A 615 -7.04 -10.04 37.57
N MET A 616 -6.95 -8.94 38.30
CA MET A 616 -5.81 -8.67 39.17
C MET A 616 -5.74 -9.92 40.04
N PRO A 617 -4.68 -10.73 39.96
CA PRO A 617 -4.53 -11.81 40.91
C PRO A 617 -4.66 -11.15 42.27
N GLU A 618 -5.67 -11.54 43.04
CA GLU A 618 -5.79 -11.08 44.42
C GLU A 618 -4.44 -11.37 45.04
N ASP A 619 -3.70 -10.33 45.40
CA ASP A 619 -2.45 -10.46 46.13
C ASP A 619 -2.80 -11.29 47.36
N SER A 620 -2.49 -12.58 47.30
CA SER A 620 -2.72 -13.53 48.36
C SER A 620 -1.79 -13.13 49.49
N THR A 621 -2.31 -12.27 50.37
CA THR A 621 -1.69 -11.82 51.62
C THR A 621 -1.40 -12.98 52.56
#